data_AF-A0AAU5BGN8-F1
#
_entry.id   AF-A0AAU5BGN8-F1
#
_cell.length_a   1.000
_cell.length_b   1.000
_cell.length_c   1.000
_cell.angle_alpha   90.00
_cell.angle_beta   90.00
_cell.angle_gamma   90.00
#
_symmetry.space_group_name_H-M   'P 1'
#
loop_
_entity.id
_entity.type
_entity.pdbx_description
1 polymer ?
#
loop_
_entity_poly.entity_id
_entity_poly.type
_entity_poly.pdbx_seq_one_letter_code
_entity_poly.pdbx_strand_id
1 'polypeptide(L)'
;MSDPAAELGAQLAAAATGMGGLRMRSAQVDGVTDLGVNLRVGEELLLDVPCADSYRNRAAGDWVAVTRGARPVVVWRLGDDPGDESEAEIREIATDAAADLQVVRAVTWGTAAPSGTGWQSGTTVYARKVSGKVELYVQLASVTDPSPTAPAARAPAPVTITPTDAGSWRGGRPDETRSGRAFQGDYTGRGNLRGGWFYGTSIADACSGRVVSSMTVTLTRARGSGANAARPAHLYLHAHTSPPSGQLVLGDGPEYLLRLSVGARGTATLPAAWRTALASGAARGIAVYAEGATDYAAFTGGAIRITFSAP
;
A
#
# COMPACT_ATOMS: atom_id res chain seq x y z
N MET A 1 5.80 -3.78 -34.29
CA MET A 1 6.55 -4.23 -33.10
C MET A 1 5.97 -5.57 -32.73
N SER A 2 6.74 -6.64 -32.87
CA SER A 2 6.34 -7.99 -32.48
C SER A 2 6.13 -8.04 -30.96
N ASP A 3 5.10 -8.77 -30.53
CA ASP A 3 4.82 -9.01 -29.12
C ASP A 3 5.97 -9.85 -28.54
N PRO A 4 6.75 -9.33 -27.56
CA PRO A 4 7.86 -10.05 -26.97
C PRO A 4 7.45 -11.39 -26.36
N ALA A 5 6.23 -11.49 -25.83
CA ALA A 5 5.70 -12.75 -25.31
C ALA A 5 5.44 -13.76 -26.44
N ALA A 6 5.02 -13.28 -27.62
CA ALA A 6 4.80 -14.11 -28.80
C ALA A 6 6.11 -14.54 -29.49
N GLU A 7 7.10 -13.65 -29.58
CA GLU A 7 8.44 -13.97 -30.12
C GLU A 7 9.17 -14.97 -29.23
N LEU A 8 9.12 -14.77 -27.90
CA LEU A 8 9.61 -15.77 -26.97
C LEU A 8 8.82 -17.08 -27.09
N GLY A 9 7.49 -17.01 -27.21
CA GLY A 9 6.64 -18.17 -27.46
C GLY A 9 7.10 -18.98 -28.68
N ALA A 10 7.45 -18.30 -29.78
CA ALA A 10 7.98 -18.92 -30.99
C ALA A 10 9.40 -19.48 -30.81
N GLN A 11 10.30 -18.74 -30.15
CA GLN A 11 11.67 -19.20 -29.88
C GLN A 11 11.71 -20.40 -28.92
N LEU A 12 10.82 -20.42 -27.92
CA LEU A 12 10.69 -21.53 -26.97
C LEU A 12 10.02 -22.77 -27.60
N ALA A 13 9.10 -22.57 -28.56
CA ALA A 13 8.50 -23.64 -29.35
C ALA A 13 9.51 -24.27 -30.32
N ALA A 14 10.35 -23.47 -30.98
CA ALA A 14 11.41 -23.96 -31.87
C ALA A 14 12.46 -24.82 -31.14
N ALA A 15 12.70 -24.55 -29.85
CA ALA A 15 13.62 -25.30 -29.00
C ALA A 15 12.99 -26.55 -28.32
N ALA A 16 11.82 -27.01 -28.77
CA ALA A 16 11.05 -28.10 -28.15
C ALA A 16 11.08 -29.45 -28.90
N THR A 17 11.82 -29.58 -30.00
CA THR A 17 11.88 -30.78 -30.86
C THR A 17 12.61 -32.01 -30.26
N GLY A 18 12.77 -32.09 -28.94
CA GLY A 18 13.36 -33.25 -28.28
C GLY A 18 12.69 -33.59 -26.94
N MET A 19 11.93 -34.69 -26.90
CA MET A 19 11.42 -35.42 -25.73
C MET A 19 10.42 -34.70 -24.79
N GLY A 20 9.22 -35.30 -24.73
CA GLY A 20 8.05 -34.88 -23.95
C GLY A 20 8.23 -34.96 -22.44
N GLY A 21 8.03 -33.81 -21.80
CA GLY A 21 7.86 -33.61 -20.38
C GLY A 21 7.54 -32.14 -20.15
N LEU A 22 6.73 -31.81 -19.13
CA LEU A 22 6.49 -30.43 -18.71
C LEU A 22 7.83 -29.81 -18.26
N ARG A 23 8.51 -29.13 -19.18
CA ARG A 23 9.79 -28.45 -18.87
C ARG A 23 9.50 -27.17 -18.11
N MET A 24 9.48 -27.28 -16.79
CA MET A 24 9.37 -26.14 -15.89
C MET A 24 10.71 -25.41 -15.79
N ARG A 25 10.67 -24.08 -15.74
CA ARG A 25 11.81 -23.25 -15.34
C ARG A 25 11.44 -22.42 -14.13
N SER A 26 12.42 -22.23 -13.26
CA SER A 26 12.34 -21.24 -12.18
C SER A 26 12.50 -19.83 -12.76
N ALA A 27 11.63 -18.92 -12.33
CA ALA A 27 11.70 -17.50 -12.64
C ALA A 27 11.56 -16.71 -11.35
N GLN A 28 12.16 -15.52 -11.29
CA GLN A 28 11.93 -14.61 -10.17
C GLN A 28 10.80 -13.63 -10.52
N VAL A 29 9.89 -13.39 -9.59
CA VAL A 29 8.87 -12.34 -9.70
C VAL A 29 9.57 -11.00 -9.61
N ASP A 30 9.50 -10.20 -10.68
CA ASP A 30 10.06 -8.85 -10.71
C ASP A 30 9.08 -7.83 -10.11
N GLY A 31 7.78 -8.05 -10.32
CA GLY A 31 6.73 -7.20 -9.76
C GLY A 31 5.34 -7.79 -9.96
N VAL A 32 4.41 -7.42 -9.09
CA VAL A 32 3.00 -7.82 -9.18
C VAL A 32 2.20 -6.72 -9.87
N THR A 33 1.38 -7.10 -10.83
CA THR A 33 0.55 -6.19 -11.62
C THR A 33 -0.93 -6.51 -11.41
N ASP A 34 -1.81 -5.66 -11.93
CA ASP A 34 -3.26 -5.89 -11.99
C ASP A 34 -3.68 -7.01 -12.95
N LEU A 35 -2.77 -7.47 -13.82
CA LEU A 35 -3.03 -8.51 -14.84
C LEU A 35 -2.29 -9.83 -14.56
N GLY A 36 -1.45 -9.88 -13.53
CA GLY A 36 -0.63 -11.04 -13.19
C GLY A 36 0.70 -10.64 -12.55
N VAL A 37 1.80 -11.21 -13.04
CA VAL A 37 3.15 -10.92 -12.55
C VAL A 37 4.13 -10.66 -13.68
N ASN A 38 5.04 -9.73 -13.47
CA ASN A 38 6.23 -9.61 -14.30
C ASN A 38 7.28 -10.61 -13.81
N LEU A 39 7.90 -11.37 -14.71
CA LEU A 39 8.86 -12.42 -14.37
C LEU A 39 10.22 -12.15 -15.01
N ARG A 40 11.27 -12.39 -14.25
CA ARG A 40 12.65 -12.38 -14.72
C ARG A 40 13.14 -13.80 -14.95
N VAL A 41 13.49 -14.10 -16.20
CA VAL A 41 14.02 -15.41 -16.62
C VAL A 41 15.41 -15.18 -17.21
N GLY A 42 16.45 -15.34 -16.39
CA GLY A 42 17.80 -14.88 -16.76
C GLY A 42 17.83 -13.36 -16.91
N GLU A 43 18.21 -12.86 -18.08
CA GLU A 43 18.24 -11.41 -18.39
C GLU A 43 16.93 -10.88 -18.99
N GLU A 44 16.00 -11.78 -19.33
CA GLU A 44 14.74 -11.43 -19.97
C GLU A 44 13.64 -11.07 -18.96
N LEU A 45 12.85 -10.04 -19.27
CA LEU A 45 11.68 -9.62 -18.50
C LEU A 45 10.40 -9.96 -19.27
N LEU A 46 9.60 -10.86 -18.71
CA LEU A 46 8.27 -11.21 -19.18
C LEU A 46 7.25 -10.36 -18.46
N LEU A 47 6.32 -9.75 -19.21
CA LEU A 47 5.34 -8.82 -18.66
C LEU A 47 3.98 -9.48 -18.52
N ASP A 48 3.25 -9.10 -17.46
CA ASP A 48 1.85 -9.44 -17.25
C ASP A 48 1.54 -10.94 -17.47
N VAL A 49 2.42 -11.80 -16.96
CA VAL A 49 2.28 -13.25 -17.06
C VAL A 49 1.08 -13.67 -16.19
N PRO A 50 0.05 -14.30 -16.77
CA PRO A 50 -1.13 -14.71 -16.01
C PRO A 50 -0.76 -15.69 -14.90
N CYS A 51 -1.40 -15.52 -13.74
CA CYS A 51 -1.31 -16.43 -12.61
C CYS A 51 -2.71 -16.91 -12.21
N ALA A 52 -2.80 -18.13 -11.67
CA ALA A 52 -4.06 -18.64 -11.14
C ALA A 52 -4.56 -17.79 -9.94
N ASP A 53 -5.85 -17.82 -9.62
CA ASP A 53 -6.37 -17.06 -8.47
C ASP A 53 -5.84 -17.57 -7.11
N SER A 54 -5.42 -18.83 -7.03
CA SER A 54 -4.71 -19.39 -5.87
C SER A 54 -3.29 -18.83 -5.69
N TYR A 55 -2.87 -17.89 -6.54
CA TYR A 55 -1.54 -17.32 -6.62
C TYR A 55 -1.44 -15.89 -6.06
N ARG A 56 -2.45 -15.44 -5.30
CA ARG A 56 -2.72 -14.04 -4.91
C ARG A 56 -1.77 -13.39 -3.88
N ASN A 57 -0.79 -14.10 -3.32
CA ASN A 57 0.11 -13.55 -2.28
C ASN A 57 1.60 -13.55 -2.69
N ARG A 58 1.92 -13.18 -3.93
CA ARG A 58 3.31 -13.04 -4.38
C ARG A 58 3.84 -11.64 -4.11
N ALA A 59 5.13 -11.55 -3.86
CA ALA A 59 5.86 -10.29 -3.78
C ALA A 59 6.99 -10.27 -4.82
N ALA A 60 7.44 -9.06 -5.19
CA ALA A 60 8.69 -8.91 -5.92
C ALA A 60 9.82 -9.62 -5.16
N GLY A 61 10.62 -10.42 -5.86
CA GLY A 61 11.70 -11.23 -5.30
C GLY A 61 11.37 -12.72 -5.15
N ASP A 62 10.10 -13.12 -5.15
CA ASP A 62 9.69 -14.53 -5.03
C ASP A 62 10.18 -15.39 -6.20
N TRP A 63 10.53 -16.66 -5.95
CA TRP A 63 10.82 -17.64 -7.01
C TRP A 63 9.60 -18.51 -7.33
N VAL A 64 9.31 -18.70 -8.62
CA VAL A 64 8.14 -19.42 -9.12
C VAL A 64 8.51 -20.41 -10.23
N ALA A 65 7.76 -21.52 -10.31
CA ALA A 65 7.83 -22.44 -11.44
C ALA A 65 6.88 -21.98 -12.55
N VAL A 66 7.39 -21.89 -13.78
CA VAL A 66 6.65 -21.48 -14.97
C VAL A 66 6.61 -22.65 -15.96
N THR A 67 5.43 -22.98 -16.50
CA THR A 67 5.30 -23.99 -17.55
C THR A 67 5.64 -23.42 -18.93
N ARG A 68 6.33 -24.23 -19.74
CA ARG A 68 6.62 -23.92 -21.15
C ARG A 68 5.34 -24.01 -21.98
N GLY A 69 4.94 -22.89 -22.59
CA GLY A 69 3.84 -22.80 -23.56
C GLY A 69 3.90 -21.49 -24.34
N ALA A 70 3.09 -21.33 -25.38
CA ALA A 70 2.99 -20.09 -26.17
C ALA A 70 2.53 -18.87 -25.34
N ARG A 71 1.91 -19.14 -24.19
CA ARG A 71 1.68 -18.19 -23.10
C ARG A 71 2.21 -18.83 -21.83
N PRO A 72 3.33 -18.35 -21.25
CA PRO A 72 3.80 -18.86 -19.97
C PRO A 72 2.72 -18.64 -18.91
N VAL A 73 2.51 -19.63 -18.05
CA VAL A 73 1.61 -19.54 -16.91
C VAL A 73 2.39 -19.93 -15.67
N VAL A 74 2.18 -19.18 -14.61
CA VAL A 74 2.81 -19.44 -13.32
C VAL A 74 2.04 -20.57 -12.61
N VAL A 75 2.72 -21.66 -12.23
CA VAL A 75 2.06 -22.91 -11.83
C VAL A 75 2.13 -23.20 -10.33
N TRP A 76 3.28 -23.01 -9.66
CA TRP A 76 3.42 -23.12 -8.18
C TRP A 76 4.71 -22.48 -7.64
N ARG A 77 4.73 -22.13 -6.34
CA ARG A 77 5.88 -21.49 -5.67
C ARG A 77 7.07 -22.43 -5.66
N LEU A 78 8.27 -21.89 -5.77
CA LEU A 78 9.50 -22.58 -5.39
C LEU A 78 10.06 -21.88 -4.14
N GLY A 79 9.67 -22.34 -2.95
CA GLY A 79 10.10 -21.76 -1.67
C GLY A 79 9.13 -22.10 -0.53
N ASP A 80 9.51 -21.76 0.71
CA ASP A 80 8.71 -22.00 1.91
C ASP A 80 7.29 -21.43 1.77
N ASP A 81 6.30 -22.15 2.31
CA ASP A 81 4.90 -21.76 2.35
C ASP A 81 4.76 -20.37 3.02
N PRO A 82 4.11 -19.35 2.42
CA PRO A 82 3.94 -18.07 3.10
C PRO A 82 3.01 -18.16 4.32
N GLY A 83 2.40 -19.33 4.56
CA GLY A 83 1.28 -19.46 5.49
C GLY A 83 0.05 -18.78 4.91
N ASP A 84 -1.10 -19.06 5.53
CA ASP A 84 -2.31 -18.25 5.35
C ASP A 84 -1.99 -16.76 5.68
N GLU A 85 -2.90 -15.83 5.32
CA GLU A 85 -2.80 -14.38 5.63
C GLU A 85 -1.96 -14.15 6.89
N SER A 86 -0.89 -13.34 6.80
CA SER A 86 0.12 -13.30 7.85
C SER A 86 -0.58 -13.18 9.21
N GLU A 87 -0.19 -13.97 10.21
CA GLU A 87 -0.87 -13.94 11.53
C GLU A 87 -0.99 -12.50 12.05
N ALA A 88 -0.05 -11.62 11.65
CA ALA A 88 -0.10 -10.19 11.84
C ALA A 88 -1.28 -9.48 11.13
N GLU A 89 -1.55 -9.73 9.85
CA GLU A 89 -2.71 -9.20 9.11
C GLU A 89 -4.03 -9.76 9.63
N ILE A 90 -4.13 -11.06 9.90
CA ILE A 90 -5.34 -11.64 10.52
C ILE A 90 -5.56 -11.01 11.89
N ARG A 91 -4.50 -10.85 12.70
CA ARG A 91 -4.59 -10.22 14.01
C ARG A 91 -4.94 -8.73 13.89
N GLU A 92 -4.45 -8.01 12.88
CA GLU A 92 -4.82 -6.61 12.60
C GLU A 92 -6.30 -6.49 12.23
N ILE A 93 -6.78 -7.31 11.28
CA ILE A 93 -8.18 -7.35 10.84
C ILE A 93 -9.11 -7.77 12.00
N ALA A 94 -8.73 -8.80 12.77
CA ALA A 94 -9.49 -9.24 13.93
C ALA A 94 -9.51 -8.17 15.04
N THR A 95 -8.40 -7.44 15.20
CA THR A 95 -8.26 -6.31 16.12
C THR A 95 -9.16 -5.15 15.68
N ASP A 96 -9.22 -4.81 14.39
CA ASP A 96 -10.09 -3.76 13.86
C ASP A 96 -11.57 -4.17 13.92
N ALA A 97 -11.91 -5.39 13.53
CA ALA A 97 -13.28 -5.92 13.65
C ALA A 97 -13.77 -5.97 15.10
N ALA A 98 -12.91 -6.34 16.05
CA ALA A 98 -13.24 -6.32 17.48
C ALA A 98 -13.44 -4.88 18.02
N ALA A 99 -12.78 -3.88 17.44
CA ALA A 99 -12.97 -2.46 17.80
C ALA A 99 -14.33 -1.92 17.35
N ASP A 100 -14.83 -2.34 16.19
CA ASP A 100 -16.16 -1.96 15.70
C ASP A 100 -17.29 -2.67 16.47
N LEU A 101 -17.02 -3.86 17.01
CA LEU A 101 -18.01 -4.70 17.67
C LEU A 101 -18.20 -4.45 19.17
N GLN A 102 -17.27 -3.80 19.86
CA GLN A 102 -17.35 -3.61 21.32
C GLN A 102 -17.26 -2.15 21.74
N VAL A 103 -18.42 -1.48 21.71
CA VAL A 103 -18.65 -0.40 22.67
C VAL A 103 -20.07 -0.53 23.23
N VAL A 104 -20.18 -1.01 24.47
CA VAL A 104 -21.36 -0.71 25.30
C VAL A 104 -21.25 0.78 25.65
N ARG A 105 -21.78 1.66 24.77
CA ARG A 105 -21.66 3.12 24.89
C ARG A 105 -22.51 3.72 26.00
N ALA A 106 -23.48 2.96 26.49
CA ALA A 106 -24.35 3.36 27.58
C ALA A 106 -24.79 2.11 28.33
N VAL A 107 -24.58 2.11 29.65
CA VAL A 107 -25.17 1.17 30.59
C VAL A 107 -26.21 1.95 31.36
N THR A 108 -27.48 1.57 31.24
CA THR A 108 -28.49 2.02 32.21
C THR A 108 -28.45 1.06 33.39
N TRP A 109 -28.31 1.61 34.59
CA TRP A 109 -28.49 0.84 35.81
C TRP A 109 -29.94 0.35 35.89
N GLY A 110 -30.16 -0.78 36.55
CA GLY A 110 -31.51 -1.28 36.81
C GLY A 110 -32.27 -0.38 37.77
N THR A 111 -32.75 -0.92 38.89
CA THR A 111 -33.59 -0.17 39.82
C THR A 111 -32.83 0.77 40.76
N ALA A 112 -31.49 0.71 40.82
CA ALA A 112 -30.66 1.60 41.62
C ALA A 112 -29.30 1.86 40.97
N ALA A 113 -28.81 3.10 41.06
CA ALA A 113 -27.43 3.42 40.68
C ALA A 113 -26.45 2.78 41.70
N PRO A 114 -25.25 2.36 41.26
CA PRO A 114 -24.21 1.87 42.15
C PRO A 114 -23.84 2.94 43.18
N SER A 115 -23.57 2.51 44.41
CA SER A 115 -23.09 3.41 45.46
C SER A 115 -21.59 3.72 45.29
N GLY A 116 -21.19 4.94 45.67
CA GLY A 116 -19.81 5.41 45.66
C GLY A 116 -19.34 5.99 44.33
N THR A 117 -18.10 6.47 44.31
CA THR A 117 -17.44 7.09 43.14
C THR A 117 -16.38 6.20 42.50
N GLY A 118 -16.16 5.00 43.04
CA GLY A 118 -15.12 4.05 42.65
C GLY A 118 -15.59 2.95 41.70
N TRP A 119 -14.65 2.09 41.30
CA TRP A 119 -14.96 0.91 40.50
C TRP A 119 -15.60 -0.20 41.34
N GLN A 120 -16.55 -0.94 40.75
CA GLN A 120 -17.15 -2.13 41.34
C GLN A 120 -16.96 -3.32 40.40
N SER A 121 -16.45 -4.44 40.90
CA SER A 121 -16.33 -5.66 40.12
C SER A 121 -17.71 -6.26 39.84
N GLY A 122 -17.94 -6.77 38.64
CA GLY A 122 -19.07 -7.65 38.36
C GLY A 122 -18.80 -9.06 38.89
N THR A 123 -19.68 -9.62 39.73
CA THR A 123 -19.55 -11.00 40.23
C THR A 123 -20.19 -12.01 39.28
N THR A 124 -21.28 -11.61 38.64
CA THR A 124 -22.12 -12.52 37.85
C THR A 124 -22.61 -11.79 36.62
N VAL A 125 -22.46 -12.41 35.45
CA VAL A 125 -23.01 -11.91 34.20
C VAL A 125 -24.23 -12.76 33.83
N TYR A 126 -25.36 -12.10 33.65
CA TYR A 126 -26.57 -12.70 33.10
C TYR A 126 -26.80 -12.16 31.70
N ALA A 127 -27.22 -13.03 30.79
CA ALA A 127 -27.62 -12.65 29.45
C ALA A 127 -29.02 -13.16 29.18
N ARG A 128 -29.85 -12.37 28.50
CA ARG A 128 -31.13 -12.87 27.96
C ARG A 128 -31.35 -12.33 26.55
N LYS A 129 -32.07 -13.10 25.74
CA LYS A 129 -32.49 -12.68 24.40
C LYS A 129 -33.86 -11.99 24.49
N VAL A 130 -33.95 -10.76 24.00
CA VAL A 130 -35.20 -9.98 23.92
C VAL A 130 -35.32 -9.37 22.53
N SER A 131 -36.39 -9.69 21.81
CA SER A 131 -36.68 -9.13 20.47
C SER A 131 -35.51 -9.21 19.48
N GLY A 132 -34.78 -10.33 19.48
CA GLY A 132 -33.61 -10.54 18.61
C GLY A 132 -32.32 -9.86 19.06
N LYS A 133 -32.34 -9.12 20.18
CA LYS A 133 -31.16 -8.51 20.81
C LYS A 133 -30.74 -9.30 22.05
N VAL A 134 -29.49 -9.15 22.48
CA VAL A 134 -28.98 -9.66 23.76
C VAL A 134 -28.99 -8.51 24.76
N GLU A 135 -29.64 -8.71 25.89
CA GLU A 135 -29.51 -7.85 27.07
C GLU A 135 -28.50 -8.50 28.02
N LEU A 136 -27.53 -7.72 28.48
CA LEU A 136 -26.51 -8.12 29.46
C LEU A 136 -26.78 -7.43 30.79
N TYR A 137 -26.82 -8.20 31.86
CA TYR A 137 -26.90 -7.72 33.24
C TYR A 137 -25.65 -8.15 33.99
N VAL A 138 -25.07 -7.24 34.76
CA VAL A 138 -23.91 -7.52 35.59
C VAL A 138 -24.32 -7.28 37.04
N GLN A 139 -24.26 -8.33 37.86
CA GLN A 139 -24.38 -8.21 39.30
C GLN A 139 -23.10 -7.59 39.85
N LEU A 140 -23.22 -6.47 40.55
CA LEU A 140 -22.08 -5.76 41.13
C LEU A 140 -21.73 -6.33 42.51
N ALA A 141 -20.42 -6.41 42.80
CA ALA A 141 -19.89 -6.74 44.12
C ALA A 141 -19.89 -5.51 45.05
N SER A 142 -19.39 -5.71 46.27
CA SER A 142 -18.98 -4.62 47.16
C SER A 142 -17.91 -3.73 46.51
N VAL A 143 -17.95 -2.43 46.81
CA VAL A 143 -16.97 -1.43 46.34
C VAL A 143 -15.55 -1.86 46.71
N THR A 144 -14.64 -1.82 45.73
CA THR A 144 -13.22 -2.12 45.93
C THR A 144 -12.37 -0.89 45.63
N ASP A 145 -11.55 -0.48 46.59
CA ASP A 145 -10.51 0.54 46.46
C ASP A 145 -9.19 -0.09 46.94
N PRO A 146 -8.06 0.03 46.20
CA PRO A 146 -7.84 0.79 44.98
C PRO A 146 -8.49 0.19 43.74
N SER A 147 -8.86 1.07 42.81
CA SER A 147 -9.37 0.68 41.49
C SER A 147 -8.29 -0.06 40.68
N PRO A 148 -8.65 -1.06 39.85
CA PRO A 148 -7.70 -1.65 38.92
C PRO A 148 -7.18 -0.59 37.95
N THR A 149 -5.93 -0.72 37.52
CA THR A 149 -5.36 0.17 36.50
C THR A 149 -6.22 0.11 35.24
N ALA A 150 -6.62 1.27 34.73
CA ALA A 150 -7.36 1.33 33.47
C ALA A 150 -6.57 0.58 32.38
N PRO A 151 -7.24 -0.18 31.50
CA PRO A 151 -6.58 -0.80 30.36
C PRO A 151 -5.82 0.25 29.55
N ALA A 152 -4.67 -0.13 28.99
CA ALA A 152 -3.90 0.75 28.12
C ALA A 152 -4.79 1.28 26.99
N ALA A 153 -4.71 2.58 26.73
CA ALA A 153 -5.42 3.19 25.62
C ALA A 153 -5.02 2.51 24.31
N ARG A 154 -5.98 2.29 23.42
CA ARG A 154 -5.70 1.68 22.12
C ARG A 154 -5.20 2.75 21.15
N ALA A 155 -4.31 2.36 20.24
CA ALA A 155 -4.01 3.16 19.06
C ALA A 155 -5.30 3.45 18.26
N PRO A 156 -5.47 4.69 17.75
CA PRO A 156 -6.51 4.99 16.78
C PRO A 156 -6.41 4.11 15.52
N ALA A 157 -7.56 3.83 14.89
CA ALA A 157 -7.61 3.06 13.65
C ALA A 157 -6.76 3.72 12.54
N PRO A 158 -6.07 2.94 11.69
CA PRO A 158 -5.35 3.47 10.55
C PRO A 158 -6.27 4.22 9.59
N VAL A 159 -5.74 5.20 8.87
CA VAL A 159 -6.47 5.95 7.85
C VAL A 159 -5.71 5.92 6.53
N THR A 160 -6.44 5.84 5.42
CA THR A 160 -5.86 5.93 4.07
C THR A 160 -6.31 7.21 3.40
N ILE A 161 -5.34 8.01 2.96
CA ILE A 161 -5.55 9.27 2.27
C ILE A 161 -5.14 9.12 0.80
N THR A 162 -6.09 9.33 -0.10
CA THR A 162 -5.88 9.30 -1.55
C THR A 162 -5.63 10.74 -2.04
N PRO A 163 -4.68 10.95 -2.98
CA PRO A 163 -4.48 12.28 -3.55
C PRO A 163 -5.73 12.77 -4.27
N THR A 164 -6.04 14.05 -4.13
CA THR A 164 -7.14 14.71 -4.82
C THR A 164 -6.78 15.08 -6.26
N ASP A 165 -5.49 15.21 -6.54
CA ASP A 165 -4.98 15.50 -7.88
C ASP A 165 -3.58 14.90 -8.09
N ALA A 166 -3.21 14.67 -9.34
CA ALA A 166 -1.88 14.26 -9.75
C ALA A 166 -1.55 14.80 -11.14
N GLY A 167 -0.28 15.17 -11.35
CA GLY A 167 0.14 15.74 -12.64
C GLY A 167 1.63 15.77 -12.82
N SER A 168 2.06 16.41 -13.91
CA SER A 168 3.47 16.57 -14.26
C SER A 168 3.75 17.99 -14.76
N TRP A 169 4.93 18.50 -14.45
CA TRP A 169 5.39 19.85 -14.81
C TRP A 169 6.72 19.81 -15.53
N ARG A 170 6.85 20.66 -16.55
CA ARG A 170 8.08 20.80 -17.33
C ARG A 170 8.21 22.21 -17.87
N GLY A 171 9.43 22.73 -17.85
CA GLY A 171 9.75 24.02 -18.46
C GLY A 171 8.94 25.17 -17.86
N GLY A 172 8.70 25.16 -16.55
CA GLY A 172 8.04 26.26 -15.86
C GLY A 172 6.52 26.14 -15.72
N ARG A 173 5.89 25.10 -16.27
CA ARG A 173 4.41 25.00 -16.35
C ARG A 173 3.89 23.56 -16.25
N PRO A 174 2.59 23.36 -15.96
CA PRO A 174 1.92 22.08 -16.12
C PRO A 174 2.07 21.52 -17.53
N ASP A 175 2.25 20.21 -17.63
CA ASP A 175 2.20 19.47 -18.89
C ASP A 175 0.83 18.80 -19.03
N GLU A 176 -0.11 19.52 -19.66
CA GLU A 176 -1.52 19.10 -19.80
C GLU A 176 -1.68 17.75 -20.53
N THR A 177 -0.70 17.36 -21.36
CA THR A 177 -0.71 16.06 -22.06
C THR A 177 -0.45 14.87 -21.13
N ARG A 178 -0.10 15.14 -19.87
CA ARG A 178 0.30 14.16 -18.85
C ARG A 178 -0.52 14.31 -17.56
N SER A 179 -1.71 14.89 -17.65
CA SER A 179 -2.62 15.02 -16.51
C SER A 179 -2.97 13.65 -15.90
N GLY A 180 -3.15 13.61 -14.58
CA GLY A 180 -3.49 12.40 -13.82
C GLY A 180 -2.34 11.40 -13.65
N ARG A 181 -1.11 11.72 -14.10
CA ARG A 181 0.07 10.86 -13.96
C ARG A 181 1.28 11.68 -13.53
N ALA A 182 2.05 11.13 -12.59
CA ALA A 182 3.28 11.73 -12.12
C ALA A 182 4.47 11.16 -12.89
N PHE A 183 5.04 11.94 -13.81
CA PHE A 183 6.20 11.56 -14.61
C PHE A 183 7.50 12.08 -13.98
N GLN A 184 8.57 11.31 -14.14
CA GLN A 184 9.95 11.73 -13.90
C GLN A 184 10.79 11.55 -15.18
N GLY A 185 11.92 12.25 -15.27
CA GLY A 185 12.85 12.15 -16.39
C GLY A 185 12.40 12.91 -17.64
N ASP A 186 13.14 12.71 -18.74
CA ASP A 186 12.84 13.27 -20.05
C ASP A 186 13.16 12.26 -21.16
N TYR A 187 12.12 11.85 -21.89
CA TYR A 187 12.26 11.02 -23.08
C TYR A 187 12.33 11.84 -24.38
N THR A 188 11.89 13.09 -24.34
CA THR A 188 11.64 13.92 -25.53
C THR A 188 12.74 14.93 -25.82
N GLY A 189 13.71 15.10 -24.91
CA GLY A 189 14.72 16.16 -24.97
C GLY A 189 14.17 17.57 -24.72
N ARG A 190 12.96 17.68 -24.14
CA ARG A 190 12.26 18.95 -23.88
C ARG A 190 12.39 19.42 -22.43
N GLY A 191 13.21 18.74 -21.64
CA GLY A 191 13.43 19.00 -20.22
C GLY A 191 12.77 17.96 -19.32
N ASN A 192 13.35 17.81 -18.13
CA ASN A 192 12.92 16.83 -17.12
C ASN A 192 11.53 17.16 -16.57
N LEU A 193 10.69 16.13 -16.46
CA LEU A 193 9.38 16.21 -15.82
C LEU A 193 9.51 16.10 -14.30
N ARG A 194 8.72 16.89 -13.59
CA ARG A 194 8.46 16.78 -12.16
C ARG A 194 7.01 16.34 -11.98
N GLY A 195 6.80 15.13 -11.52
CA GLY A 195 5.48 14.59 -11.21
C GLY A 195 5.10 14.87 -9.76
N GLY A 196 3.81 15.02 -9.46
CA GLY A 196 3.35 15.29 -8.10
C GLY A 196 1.96 14.72 -7.80
N TRP A 197 1.72 14.39 -6.53
CA TRP A 197 0.43 14.01 -5.96
C TRP A 197 0.05 14.99 -4.85
N PHE A 198 -1.16 15.53 -4.92
CA PHE A 198 -1.63 16.61 -4.06
C PHE A 198 -2.73 16.11 -3.12
N TYR A 199 -2.65 16.48 -1.85
CA TYR A 199 -3.56 16.01 -0.80
C TYR A 199 -4.23 17.15 -0.04
N GLY A 200 -3.98 18.42 -0.42
CA GLY A 200 -4.46 19.58 0.32
C GLY A 200 -3.90 19.63 1.74
N THR A 201 -4.81 19.64 2.73
CA THR A 201 -4.50 19.56 4.17
C THR A 201 -4.79 18.19 4.77
N SER A 202 -5.38 17.27 4.00
CA SER A 202 -5.99 16.03 4.53
C SER A 202 -5.04 15.15 5.32
N ILE A 203 -3.76 15.09 4.96
CA ILE A 203 -2.74 14.32 5.71
C ILE A 203 -2.53 14.93 7.10
N ALA A 204 -2.30 16.25 7.17
CA ALA A 204 -2.07 16.94 8.44
C ALA A 204 -3.34 16.93 9.31
N ASP A 205 -4.50 17.14 8.70
CA ASP A 205 -5.80 17.08 9.40
C ASP A 205 -6.04 15.69 10.01
N ALA A 206 -5.68 14.62 9.30
CA ALA A 206 -5.77 13.25 9.79
C ALA A 206 -4.79 12.93 10.93
N CYS A 207 -3.67 13.64 11.00
CA CYS A 207 -2.64 13.48 12.04
C CYS A 207 -2.87 14.37 13.27
N SER A 208 -3.75 15.38 13.17
CA SER A 208 -3.97 16.34 14.23
C SER A 208 -4.41 15.66 15.54
N GLY A 209 -3.68 15.95 16.62
CA GLY A 209 -3.93 15.38 17.95
C GLY A 209 -3.62 13.89 18.10
N ARG A 210 -2.90 13.28 17.14
CA ARG A 210 -2.56 11.84 17.15
C ARG A 210 -1.06 11.63 16.99
N VAL A 211 -0.54 10.59 17.64
CA VAL A 211 0.86 10.18 17.49
C VAL A 211 0.97 9.24 16.29
N VAL A 212 1.62 9.68 15.20
CA VAL A 212 1.80 8.85 14.01
C VAL A 212 2.94 7.85 14.21
N SER A 213 2.67 6.56 14.06
CA SER A 213 3.67 5.48 14.14
C SER A 213 4.31 5.18 12.79
N SER A 214 3.52 5.14 11.71
CA SER A 214 4.01 4.82 10.36
C SER A 214 3.20 5.53 9.28
N MET A 215 3.85 5.82 8.16
CA MET A 215 3.20 6.20 6.92
C MET A 215 3.77 5.35 5.79
N THR A 216 2.89 4.76 4.97
CA THR A 216 3.29 4.02 3.77
C THR A 216 2.66 4.65 2.54
N VAL A 217 3.40 4.72 1.43
CA VAL A 217 2.90 5.17 0.14
C VAL A 217 2.80 3.99 -0.81
N THR A 218 1.69 3.89 -1.53
CA THR A 218 1.49 2.88 -2.58
C THR A 218 1.52 3.54 -3.96
N LEU A 219 2.45 3.09 -4.80
CA LEU A 219 2.60 3.55 -6.18
C LEU A 219 2.47 2.39 -7.16
N THR A 220 1.95 2.69 -8.34
CA THR A 220 1.96 1.78 -9.49
C THR A 220 2.71 2.45 -10.62
N ARG A 221 3.61 1.73 -11.29
CA ARG A 221 4.26 2.25 -12.48
C ARG A 221 3.36 2.08 -13.70
N ALA A 222 3.06 3.17 -14.38
CA ALA A 222 2.12 3.17 -15.50
C ALA A 222 2.68 2.49 -16.75
N ARG A 223 1.83 1.71 -17.43
CA ARG A 223 2.12 1.14 -18.76
C ARG A 223 2.26 2.23 -19.82
N GLY A 224 3.08 1.94 -20.84
CA GLY A 224 3.32 2.86 -21.96
C GLY A 224 4.23 4.05 -21.64
N SER A 225 5.08 3.94 -20.60
CA SER A 225 6.02 4.99 -20.21
C SER A 225 7.44 4.46 -19.97
N GLY A 226 8.38 4.92 -20.81
CA GLY A 226 9.79 4.56 -20.71
C GLY A 226 10.07 3.08 -20.96
N ALA A 227 11.24 2.62 -20.48
CA ALA A 227 11.67 1.23 -20.64
C ALA A 227 10.92 0.27 -19.70
N ASN A 228 10.54 -0.92 -20.16
CA ASN A 228 9.76 -1.87 -19.35
C ASN A 228 10.48 -2.37 -18.08
N ALA A 229 11.82 -2.44 -18.12
CA ALA A 229 12.66 -2.83 -17.00
C ALA A 229 12.45 -1.97 -15.76
N ALA A 230 12.63 -2.53 -14.56
CA ALA A 230 12.39 -1.84 -13.30
C ALA A 230 13.17 -0.53 -13.16
N ARG A 231 12.47 0.55 -12.82
CA ARG A 231 13.02 1.90 -12.61
C ARG A 231 12.79 2.34 -11.17
N PRO A 232 13.77 3.04 -10.56
CA PRO A 232 13.57 3.66 -9.27
C PRO A 232 12.53 4.78 -9.37
N ALA A 233 11.64 4.87 -8.39
CA ALA A 233 10.84 6.07 -8.16
C ALA A 233 11.69 7.02 -7.31
N HIS A 234 12.13 8.13 -7.90
CA HIS A 234 12.95 9.14 -7.21
C HIS A 234 12.01 10.10 -6.49
N LEU A 235 11.67 9.77 -5.24
CA LEU A 235 10.62 10.47 -4.51
C LEU A 235 11.15 11.77 -3.90
N TYR A 236 10.30 12.78 -3.85
CA TYR A 236 10.53 14.05 -3.14
C TYR A 236 9.29 14.44 -2.35
N LEU A 237 9.42 15.32 -1.37
CA LEU A 237 8.29 16.05 -0.79
C LEU A 237 8.00 17.34 -1.58
N HIS A 238 6.82 17.93 -1.36
CA HIS A 238 6.53 19.30 -1.75
C HIS A 238 5.53 19.97 -0.80
N ALA A 239 5.45 21.30 -0.82
CA ALA A 239 4.59 22.09 0.07
C ALA A 239 3.27 22.56 -0.56
N HIS A 240 3.02 22.24 -1.84
CA HIS A 240 1.80 22.66 -2.54
C HIS A 240 0.54 21.91 -2.05
N THR A 241 -0.54 22.64 -1.76
CA THR A 241 -1.87 22.10 -1.45
C THR A 241 -2.63 21.62 -2.69
N SER A 242 -2.36 22.22 -3.85
CA SER A 242 -2.99 21.95 -5.14
C SER A 242 -1.97 22.06 -6.29
N PRO A 243 -2.28 21.53 -7.49
CA PRO A 243 -1.43 21.67 -8.67
C PRO A 243 -1.03 23.14 -8.93
N PRO A 244 0.26 23.50 -8.92
CA PRO A 244 0.68 24.87 -9.21
C PRO A 244 0.52 25.21 -10.70
N SER A 245 0.24 26.48 -11.00
CA SER A 245 0.27 27.00 -12.38
C SER A 245 1.69 27.16 -12.93
N GLY A 246 2.68 27.30 -12.03
CA GLY A 246 4.11 27.31 -12.35
C GLY A 246 4.77 25.95 -12.15
N GLN A 247 6.09 25.88 -12.23
CA GLN A 247 6.86 24.65 -11.98
C GLN A 247 6.58 24.09 -10.58
N LEU A 248 6.38 22.77 -10.49
CA LEU A 248 6.38 22.06 -9.22
C LEU A 248 7.74 22.23 -8.50
N VAL A 249 7.72 22.84 -7.32
CA VAL A 249 8.89 23.03 -6.47
C VAL A 249 9.06 21.77 -5.60
N LEU A 250 10.23 21.16 -5.68
CA LEU A 250 10.59 19.99 -4.88
C LEU A 250 11.16 20.45 -3.53
N GLY A 251 10.79 19.75 -2.48
CA GLY A 251 11.40 19.84 -1.15
C GLY A 251 12.40 18.69 -0.95
N ASP A 252 12.40 18.11 0.25
CA ASP A 252 13.31 17.03 0.64
C ASP A 252 13.27 15.83 -0.31
N GLY A 253 14.44 15.27 -0.63
CA GLY A 253 14.65 14.14 -1.53
C GLY A 253 15.96 14.25 -2.34
N PRO A 254 16.28 13.28 -3.21
CA PRO A 254 15.47 12.11 -3.53
C PRO A 254 15.55 11.00 -2.47
N GLU A 255 14.46 10.27 -2.30
CA GLU A 255 14.43 8.97 -1.63
C GLU A 255 14.14 7.85 -2.63
N TYR A 256 14.85 6.72 -2.49
CA TYR A 256 14.81 5.59 -3.44
C TYR A 256 14.06 4.38 -2.87
N LEU A 257 12.81 4.60 -2.44
CA LEU A 257 12.08 3.62 -1.65
C LEU A 257 11.46 2.48 -2.48
N LEU A 258 11.25 2.70 -3.78
CA LEU A 258 10.61 1.76 -4.69
C LEU A 258 11.39 1.65 -5.99
N ARG A 259 11.47 0.43 -6.51
CA ARG A 259 11.96 0.13 -7.85
C ARG A 259 10.95 -0.78 -8.56
N LEU A 260 10.26 -0.25 -9.57
CA LEU A 260 9.08 -0.89 -10.16
C LEU A 260 9.27 -1.14 -11.65
N SER A 261 9.02 -2.37 -12.12
CA SER A 261 8.79 -2.64 -13.54
C SER A 261 7.45 -2.08 -13.99
N VAL A 262 7.26 -1.99 -15.31
CA VAL A 262 6.03 -1.45 -15.89
C VAL A 262 4.81 -2.25 -15.42
N GLY A 263 3.73 -1.58 -15.02
CA GLY A 263 2.52 -2.21 -14.46
C GLY A 263 2.66 -2.66 -13.00
N ALA A 264 3.88 -2.75 -12.47
CA ALA A 264 4.09 -3.23 -11.11
C ALA A 264 3.59 -2.21 -10.08
N ARG A 265 2.95 -2.73 -9.03
CA ARG A 265 2.52 -1.99 -7.84
C ARG A 265 3.46 -2.29 -6.67
N GLY A 266 3.81 -1.27 -5.90
CA GLY A 266 4.62 -1.42 -4.69
C GLY A 266 4.21 -0.46 -3.59
N THR A 267 4.46 -0.86 -2.36
CA THR A 267 4.21 -0.07 -1.16
C THR A 267 5.52 0.12 -0.42
N ALA A 268 5.82 1.35 -0.01
CA ALA A 268 7.02 1.68 0.73
C ALA A 268 6.69 2.48 1.99
N THR A 269 7.45 2.23 3.06
CA THR A 269 7.38 3.02 4.30
C THR A 269 8.16 4.32 4.12
N LEU A 270 7.54 5.44 4.44
CA LEU A 270 8.17 6.75 4.37
C LEU A 270 9.15 6.95 5.54
N PRO A 271 10.31 7.59 5.32
CA PRO A 271 11.24 7.92 6.39
C PRO A 271 10.59 8.74 7.51
N ALA A 272 11.09 8.59 8.74
CA ALA A 272 10.56 9.29 9.91
C ALA A 272 10.51 10.82 9.72
N ALA A 273 11.54 11.41 9.10
CA ALA A 273 11.57 12.84 8.81
C ALA A 273 10.43 13.28 7.88
N TRP A 274 10.17 12.50 6.83
CA TRP A 274 9.07 12.77 5.89
C TRP A 274 7.70 12.60 6.53
N ARG A 275 7.52 11.55 7.33
CA ARG A 275 6.31 11.35 8.13
C ARG A 275 6.04 12.57 9.01
N THR A 276 7.05 13.09 9.71
CA THR A 276 6.92 14.29 10.55
C THR A 276 6.57 15.53 9.73
N ALA A 277 7.22 15.73 8.57
CA ALA A 277 6.93 16.87 7.69
C ALA A 277 5.50 16.83 7.14
N LEU A 278 5.01 15.66 6.74
CA LEU A 278 3.64 15.46 6.26
C LEU A 278 2.60 15.59 7.39
N ALA A 279 2.86 14.99 8.55
CA ALA A 279 1.96 15.05 9.70
C ALA A 279 1.79 16.47 10.27
N SER A 280 2.85 17.28 10.23
CA SER A 280 2.82 18.69 10.66
C SER A 280 2.29 19.65 9.59
N GLY A 281 2.15 19.21 8.34
CA GLY A 281 1.76 20.05 7.21
C GLY A 281 2.89 20.94 6.65
N ALA A 282 4.13 20.75 7.10
CA ALA A 282 5.31 21.37 6.50
C ALA A 282 5.53 20.87 5.05
N ALA A 283 5.23 19.60 4.81
CA ALA A 283 5.01 19.02 3.49
C ALA A 283 3.53 18.68 3.29
N ARG A 284 3.07 18.72 2.04
CA ARG A 284 1.65 18.55 1.67
C ARG A 284 1.43 17.53 0.57
N GLY A 285 2.50 16.93 0.07
CA GLY A 285 2.42 15.86 -0.92
C GLY A 285 3.77 15.29 -1.28
N ILE A 286 3.74 14.37 -2.24
CA ILE A 286 4.87 13.60 -2.73
C ILE A 286 5.05 13.92 -4.21
N ALA A 287 6.29 13.98 -4.66
CA ALA A 287 6.68 14.20 -6.03
C ALA A 287 7.63 13.10 -6.52
N VAL A 288 7.79 13.02 -7.84
CA VAL A 288 8.83 12.23 -8.51
C VAL A 288 9.64 13.11 -9.44
N TYR A 289 10.96 12.95 -9.43
CA TYR A 289 11.85 13.66 -10.33
C TYR A 289 13.14 12.87 -10.57
N ALA A 290 13.51 12.74 -11.83
CA ALA A 290 14.78 12.15 -12.25
C ALA A 290 15.31 12.97 -13.42
N GLU A 291 16.63 12.90 -13.64
CA GLU A 291 17.28 13.61 -14.74
C GLU A 291 17.50 12.70 -15.95
N GLY A 292 17.24 13.24 -17.13
CA GLY A 292 17.49 12.56 -18.39
C GLY A 292 16.54 11.40 -18.68
N ALA A 293 16.91 10.58 -19.67
CA ALA A 293 16.05 9.53 -20.21
C ALA A 293 16.13 8.20 -19.46
N THR A 294 17.20 7.98 -18.69
CA THR A 294 17.52 6.67 -18.07
C THR A 294 16.38 6.18 -17.19
N ASP A 295 15.89 7.03 -16.30
CA ASP A 295 14.82 6.69 -15.36
C ASP A 295 13.50 7.37 -15.73
N TYR A 296 13.30 7.68 -17.02
CA TYR A 296 12.01 8.18 -17.50
C TYR A 296 10.90 7.14 -17.24
N ALA A 297 9.91 7.53 -16.46
CA ALA A 297 8.78 6.68 -16.06
C ALA A 297 7.60 7.54 -15.61
N ALA A 298 6.39 6.98 -15.70
CA ALA A 298 5.18 7.54 -15.10
C ALA A 298 4.67 6.64 -13.98
N PHE A 299 4.10 7.25 -12.96
CA PHE A 299 3.51 6.59 -11.81
C PHE A 299 2.08 7.07 -11.56
N THR A 300 1.26 6.18 -11.04
CA THR A 300 -0.11 6.40 -10.57
C THR A 300 -0.26 5.88 -9.13
N GLY A 301 -1.43 6.08 -8.52
CA GLY A 301 -1.65 5.77 -7.12
C GLY A 301 -1.34 6.98 -6.26
N GLY A 302 -0.41 6.84 -5.32
CA GLY A 302 -0.07 7.87 -4.34
C GLY A 302 -0.90 7.80 -3.06
N ALA A 303 -1.66 6.73 -2.83
CA ALA A 303 -2.38 6.59 -1.56
C ALA A 303 -1.38 6.47 -0.40
N ILE A 304 -1.60 7.23 0.67
CA ILE A 304 -0.81 7.19 1.90
C ILE A 304 -1.66 6.54 3.00
N ARG A 305 -1.21 5.41 3.53
CA ARG A 305 -1.79 4.79 4.73
C ARG A 305 -1.02 5.25 5.97
N ILE A 306 -1.75 5.79 6.93
CA ILE A 306 -1.24 6.35 8.19
C ILE A 306 -1.65 5.44 9.33
N THR A 307 -0.69 5.00 10.12
CA THR A 307 -0.90 4.21 11.34
C THR A 307 -0.54 5.07 12.55
N PHE A 308 -1.29 4.91 13.64
CA PHE A 308 -1.10 5.68 14.87
C PHE A 308 -0.58 4.81 16.02
N SER A 309 -0.01 5.44 17.04
CA SER A 309 0.31 4.80 18.32
C SER A 309 -0.80 5.05 19.33
N ALA A 310 -0.85 4.22 20.37
CA ALA A 310 -1.59 4.56 21.58
C ALA A 310 -1.07 5.89 22.16
N PRO A 311 -1.95 6.75 22.70
CA PRO A 311 -1.55 7.98 23.39
C PRO A 311 -0.81 7.70 24.70
#